data_AF-A0AAW8L0E8-F1
#
_entry.id   AF-A0AAW8L0E8-F1
#
_cell.length_a   1.000
_cell.length_b   1.000
_cell.length_c   1.000
_cell.angle_alpha   90.00
_cell.angle_beta   90.00
_cell.angle_gamma   90.00
#
_symmetry.space_group_name_H-M   'P 1'
#
loop_
_entity.id
_entity.type
_entity.pdbx_description
1 polymer ?
#
loop_
_entity_poly.entity_id
_entity_poly.type
_entity_poly.pdbx_seq_one_letter_code
_entity_poly.pdbx_strand_id
1 'polypeptide(L)'
;MDIRKIKKLIDLMIESDLQAIEVKEGDQSIALTRRNPVVAAAGVALPAAPVAEAPVAKTPRGAVETSPMVGVFYAAPSPGEAPFVKVGQTVSAGETLGIIEAMKIMNPIEATQSGVIEEILVKNGEVIQFGQPLFRYRA
;
A
#
# COMPACT_ATOMS: atom_id res chain seq x y z
N MET A 1 -1.42 0.10 -30.45
CA MET A 1 -0.95 1.29 -29.70
C MET A 1 0.41 1.68 -30.25
N ASP A 2 0.53 2.82 -30.93
CA ASP A 2 1.74 3.24 -31.68
C ASP A 2 2.91 3.62 -30.75
N ILE A 3 4.12 3.11 -31.03
CA ILE A 3 5.35 3.42 -30.28
C ILE A 3 5.70 4.93 -30.29
N ARG A 4 5.26 5.64 -31.33
CA ARG A 4 5.40 7.10 -31.48
C ARG A 4 4.57 7.89 -30.46
N LYS A 5 3.43 7.35 -30.03
CA LYS A 5 2.56 7.99 -29.03
C LYS A 5 3.13 7.84 -27.61
N ILE A 6 3.78 6.71 -27.34
CA ILE A 6 4.44 6.44 -26.04
C ILE A 6 5.61 7.41 -25.82
N LYS A 7 6.43 7.67 -26.84
CA LYS A 7 7.55 8.61 -26.71
C LYS A 7 7.08 10.03 -26.36
N LYS A 8 6.01 10.49 -27.02
CA LYS A 8 5.38 11.79 -26.70
C LYS A 8 4.83 11.86 -25.27
N LEU A 9 4.28 10.76 -24.75
CA LEU A 9 3.79 10.70 -23.37
C LEU A 9 4.93 10.79 -22.36
N ILE A 10 6.05 10.12 -22.63
CA ILE A 10 7.26 10.18 -21.80
C ILE A 10 7.86 11.59 -21.83
N ASP A 11 7.98 12.21 -23.01
CA ASP A 11 8.45 13.59 -23.14
C ASP A 11 7.54 14.55 -22.34
N LEU A 12 6.22 14.35 -22.38
CA LEU A 12 5.24 15.15 -21.62
C LEU A 12 5.36 14.96 -20.09
N MET A 13 5.65 13.74 -19.62
CA MET A 13 5.89 13.46 -18.18
C MET A 13 7.07 14.24 -17.65
N ILE A 14 8.14 14.31 -18.45
CA ILE A 14 9.40 14.94 -18.07
C ILE A 14 9.26 16.47 -18.11
N GLU A 15 8.65 17.03 -19.16
CA GLU A 15 8.41 18.48 -19.25
C GLU A 15 7.47 18.99 -18.16
N SER A 16 6.53 18.16 -17.73
CA SER A 16 5.48 18.57 -16.78
C SER A 16 5.74 18.13 -15.34
N ASP A 17 6.86 17.50 -14.99
CA ASP A 17 7.11 16.97 -13.63
C ASP A 17 5.89 16.23 -13.05
N LEU A 18 5.34 15.28 -13.81
CA LEU A 18 4.16 14.52 -13.44
C LEU A 18 4.59 13.17 -12.86
N GLN A 19 4.11 12.84 -11.66
CA GLN A 19 4.48 11.58 -10.99
C GLN A 19 3.70 10.39 -11.53
N ALA A 20 2.50 10.62 -12.07
CA ALA A 20 1.71 9.59 -12.74
C ALA A 20 1.00 10.21 -13.94
N ILE A 21 0.82 9.42 -15.01
CA ILE A 21 -0.02 9.75 -16.16
C ILE A 21 -0.86 8.55 -16.53
N GLU A 22 -2.09 8.83 -16.89
CA GLU A 22 -2.95 7.93 -17.64
C GLU A 22 -3.66 8.86 -18.71
N VAL A 23 -3.98 8.40 -19.95
CA VAL A 23 -4.84 8.90 -21.11
C VAL A 23 -6.09 8.02 -21.67
N LYS A 24 -7.40 8.44 -21.62
CA LYS A 24 -8.61 7.59 -21.93
C LYS A 24 -9.24 7.84 -23.27
N GLU A 25 -9.42 6.79 -24.08
CA GLU A 25 -10.22 6.85 -25.32
C GLU A 25 -11.36 5.81 -25.31
N GLY A 26 -12.61 6.27 -25.38
CA GLY A 26 -13.81 5.40 -25.36
C GLY A 26 -14.03 4.75 -23.99
N ASP A 27 -14.00 3.42 -23.94
CA ASP A 27 -14.03 2.62 -22.70
C ASP A 27 -12.73 2.69 -21.87
N GLN A 28 -11.67 3.36 -22.32
CA GLN A 28 -10.32 3.13 -21.73
C GLN A 28 -9.82 4.11 -20.66
N SER A 29 -10.16 4.04 -19.35
CA SER A 29 -9.94 5.14 -18.35
C SER A 29 -8.54 5.49 -18.01
N ILE A 30 -8.37 6.75 -17.55
CA ILE A 30 -7.07 7.35 -17.31
C ILE A 30 -7.03 8.56 -16.27
N ALA A 31 -6.02 8.66 -15.39
CA ALA A 31 -5.63 9.79 -14.54
C ALA A 31 -4.10 10.07 -14.36
N LEU A 32 -3.72 11.34 -14.49
CA LEU A 32 -2.38 11.87 -14.18
C LEU A 32 -2.34 12.49 -12.76
N THR A 33 -1.25 12.41 -11.98
CA THR A 33 -1.14 13.14 -10.69
C THR A 33 0.27 13.64 -10.38
N ARG A 34 0.33 14.87 -9.85
CA ARG A 34 1.52 15.62 -9.41
C ARG A 34 1.43 15.90 -7.91
N ARG A 35 2.51 15.63 -7.17
CA ARG A 35 2.58 15.89 -5.72
C ARG A 35 3.29 17.22 -5.48
N ASN A 36 2.66 18.12 -4.73
CA ASN A 36 3.30 19.33 -4.23
C ASN A 36 3.77 19.10 -2.78
N PRO A 37 4.99 19.50 -2.39
CA PRO A 37 5.45 19.34 -1.02
C PRO A 37 4.77 20.37 -0.11
N VAL A 38 3.97 19.92 0.85
CA VAL A 38 3.52 20.80 1.93
C VAL A 38 4.65 20.93 2.94
N VAL A 39 5.05 22.18 3.07
CA VAL A 39 6.14 22.74 3.87
C VAL A 39 5.90 22.49 5.36
N ALA A 40 6.95 22.08 6.07
CA ALA A 40 6.97 22.02 7.52
C ALA A 40 6.84 23.43 8.11
N ALA A 41 5.88 23.62 9.03
CA ALA A 41 5.77 24.83 9.83
C ALA A 41 6.09 24.51 11.30
N ALA A 42 7.10 25.19 11.83
CA ALA A 42 7.63 25.06 13.17
C ALA A 42 6.93 26.01 14.17
N GLY A 43 6.71 25.49 15.39
CA GLY A 43 6.82 26.20 16.68
C GLY A 43 5.68 27.09 17.15
N VAL A 44 5.10 26.79 18.33
CA VAL A 44 5.26 27.57 19.58
C VAL A 44 5.01 26.65 20.80
N ALA A 45 5.82 26.77 21.85
CA ALA A 45 5.71 26.05 23.12
C ALA A 45 5.26 26.98 24.25
N LEU A 46 4.51 26.46 25.24
CA LEU A 46 4.59 26.75 26.69
C LEU A 46 3.65 25.81 27.49
N PRO A 47 3.89 25.56 28.79
CA PRO A 47 3.72 24.25 29.41
C PRO A 47 2.57 24.15 30.43
N ALA A 48 2.06 22.94 30.66
CA ALA A 48 1.56 22.47 31.95
C ALA A 48 1.51 20.92 31.96
N ALA A 49 2.08 20.33 33.00
CA ALA A 49 2.12 18.88 33.29
C ALA A 49 1.09 18.55 34.42
N PRO A 50 0.90 17.28 34.84
CA PRO A 50 1.06 15.98 34.18
C PRO A 50 -0.14 15.03 34.42
N VAL A 51 -0.57 14.21 33.44
CA VAL A 51 -0.94 12.79 33.66
C VAL A 51 -0.65 12.04 32.36
N ALA A 52 -0.02 10.87 32.49
CA ALA A 52 0.54 10.08 31.41
C ALA A 52 -0.49 9.50 30.43
N GLU A 53 -0.36 9.90 29.17
CA GLU A 53 -0.47 9.01 28.01
C GLU A 53 0.49 9.58 26.97
N ALA A 54 1.58 8.87 26.70
CA ALA A 54 2.53 9.30 25.69
C ALA A 54 1.77 9.36 24.35
N PRO A 55 1.75 10.52 23.64
CA PRO A 55 1.32 10.50 22.26
C PRO A 55 2.39 9.68 21.54
N VAL A 56 2.03 8.45 21.16
CA VAL A 56 2.84 7.66 20.23
C VAL A 56 2.99 8.57 19.03
N ALA A 57 4.18 9.14 18.85
CA ALA A 57 4.52 9.92 17.67
C ALA A 57 4.17 9.00 16.49
N LYS A 58 3.10 9.34 15.76
CA LYS A 58 2.65 8.55 14.63
C LYS A 58 3.78 8.59 13.63
N THR A 59 4.58 7.52 13.57
CA THR A 59 5.54 7.33 12.49
C THR A 59 4.78 7.52 11.18
N PRO A 60 5.37 8.20 10.17
CA PRO A 60 4.66 8.38 8.92
C PRO A 60 4.23 7.00 8.40
N ARG A 61 2.96 6.89 8.01
CA ARG A 61 2.42 5.66 7.43
C ARG A 61 3.10 5.49 6.07
N GLY A 62 3.71 4.33 5.86
CA GLY A 62 4.31 3.94 4.59
C GLY A 62 3.26 3.56 3.57
N ALA A 63 3.71 2.99 2.45
CA ALA A 63 2.83 2.50 1.41
C ALA A 63 1.87 1.40 1.92
N VAL A 64 0.83 1.14 1.15
CA VAL A 64 -0.21 0.16 1.46
C VAL A 64 -0.18 -0.92 0.40
N GLU A 65 -0.12 -2.17 0.85
CA GLU A 65 -0.31 -3.34 -0.01
C GLU A 65 -1.81 -3.59 -0.17
N THR A 66 -2.26 -3.76 -1.41
CA THR A 66 -3.68 -3.93 -1.75
C THR A 66 -3.94 -5.27 -2.41
N SER A 67 -5.17 -5.77 -2.31
CA SER A 67 -5.54 -7.03 -2.93
C SER A 67 -5.47 -6.96 -4.47
N PRO A 68 -4.74 -7.86 -5.13
CA PRO A 68 -4.68 -7.92 -6.59
C PRO A 68 -5.91 -8.60 -7.23
N MET A 69 -6.81 -9.18 -6.44
CA MET A 69 -8.00 -9.88 -6.94
C MET A 69 -9.12 -9.95 -5.90
N VAL A 70 -10.27 -10.51 -6.30
CA VAL A 70 -11.39 -10.83 -5.39
C VAL A 70 -11.19 -12.24 -4.84
N GLY A 71 -11.42 -12.45 -3.55
CA GLY A 71 -11.31 -13.77 -2.93
C GLY A 71 -11.48 -13.75 -1.41
N VAL A 72 -11.03 -14.81 -0.74
CA VAL A 72 -11.00 -14.91 0.73
C VAL A 72 -9.56 -14.82 1.21
N PHE A 73 -9.27 -13.91 2.14
CA PHE A 73 -7.94 -13.75 2.71
C PHE A 73 -7.65 -14.78 3.81
N TYR A 74 -6.46 -15.37 3.78
CA TYR A 74 -5.92 -16.18 4.87
C TYR A 74 -4.56 -15.67 5.32
N ALA A 75 -4.41 -15.54 6.64
CA ALA A 75 -3.20 -15.03 7.26
C ALA A 75 -2.11 -16.11 7.43
N ALA A 76 -2.45 -17.39 7.28
CA ALA A 76 -1.59 -18.54 7.50
C ALA A 76 -1.73 -19.55 6.34
N PRO A 77 -0.73 -20.41 6.09
CA PRO A 77 -0.76 -21.41 5.01
C PRO A 77 -1.84 -22.48 5.21
N SER A 78 -2.14 -22.82 6.48
CA SER A 78 -3.17 -23.80 6.86
C SER A 78 -3.84 -23.39 8.18
N PRO A 79 -5.05 -23.91 8.48
CA PRO A 79 -5.67 -23.72 9.79
C PRO A 79 -4.78 -24.24 10.93
N GLY A 80 -4.54 -23.39 11.94
CA GLY A 80 -3.74 -23.74 13.11
C GLY A 80 -2.22 -23.52 12.95
N GLU A 81 -1.76 -23.17 11.75
CA GLU A 81 -0.37 -22.75 11.53
C GLU A 81 -0.14 -21.28 11.87
N ALA A 82 1.14 -20.91 12.02
CA ALA A 82 1.52 -19.53 12.30
C ALA A 82 1.16 -18.61 11.10
N PRO A 83 0.77 -17.35 11.36
CA PRO A 83 0.61 -16.38 10.30
C PRO A 83 1.92 -16.15 9.53
N PHE A 84 1.82 -15.87 8.24
CA PHE A 84 2.97 -15.51 7.40
C PHE A 84 3.73 -14.31 7.96
N VAL A 85 2.97 -13.29 8.40
CA VAL A 85 3.53 -12.05 8.97
C VAL A 85 2.77 -11.58 10.19
N LYS A 86 3.44 -10.78 11.03
CA LYS A 86 2.85 -10.13 12.21
C LYS A 86 3.13 -8.64 12.20
N VAL A 87 2.28 -7.86 12.88
CA VAL A 87 2.54 -6.43 13.12
C VAL A 87 3.89 -6.27 13.83
N GLY A 88 4.72 -5.36 13.32
CA GLY A 88 6.07 -5.10 13.78
C GLY A 88 7.15 -5.95 13.11
N GLN A 89 6.79 -6.94 12.28
CA GLN A 89 7.75 -7.75 11.53
C GLN A 89 8.33 -6.96 10.35
N THR A 90 9.64 -7.04 10.17
CA THR A 90 10.32 -6.60 8.94
C THR A 90 10.13 -7.65 7.86
N VAL A 91 9.71 -7.22 6.67
CA VAL A 91 9.51 -8.07 5.49
C VAL A 91 10.34 -7.54 4.31
N SER A 92 10.71 -8.44 3.41
CA SER A 92 11.41 -8.09 2.16
C SER A 92 10.46 -8.11 0.96
N ALA A 93 10.75 -7.33 -0.09
CA ALA A 93 10.05 -7.47 -1.36
C ALA A 93 10.09 -8.93 -1.86
N GLY A 94 8.95 -9.46 -2.29
CA GLY A 94 8.75 -10.87 -2.67
C GLY A 94 8.40 -11.81 -1.51
N GLU A 95 8.46 -11.36 -0.25
CA GLU A 95 8.07 -12.19 0.90
C GLU A 95 6.54 -12.37 0.94
N THR A 96 6.09 -13.59 1.24
CA THR A 96 4.66 -13.89 1.32
C THR A 96 4.05 -13.26 2.58
N LEU A 97 2.99 -12.48 2.40
CA LEU A 97 2.26 -11.79 3.46
C LEU A 97 0.96 -12.51 3.87
N GLY A 98 0.41 -13.32 2.96
CA GLY A 98 -0.87 -14.00 3.12
C GLY A 98 -1.25 -14.75 1.85
N ILE A 99 -2.43 -15.36 1.84
CA ILE A 99 -2.99 -16.06 0.69
C ILE A 99 -4.38 -15.53 0.38
N ILE A 100 -4.73 -15.47 -0.90
CA ILE A 100 -6.08 -15.27 -1.38
C ILE A 100 -6.59 -16.57 -1.97
N GLU A 101 -7.69 -17.09 -1.43
CA GLU A 101 -8.44 -18.17 -2.06
C GLU A 101 -9.43 -17.59 -3.07
N ALA A 102 -9.25 -17.97 -4.33
CA ALA A 102 -10.20 -17.67 -5.40
C ALA A 102 -10.48 -18.96 -6.19
N MET A 103 -11.74 -19.39 -6.22
CA MET A 103 -12.16 -20.61 -6.94
C MET A 103 -11.35 -21.86 -6.56
N LYS A 104 -11.06 -22.06 -5.27
CA LYS A 104 -10.22 -23.15 -4.70
C LYS A 104 -8.73 -23.07 -5.06
N ILE A 105 -8.27 -21.99 -5.67
CA ILE A 105 -6.86 -21.74 -5.93
C ILE A 105 -6.32 -20.81 -4.85
N MET A 106 -5.22 -21.20 -4.21
CA MET A 106 -4.53 -20.46 -3.17
C MET A 106 -3.42 -19.61 -3.79
N ASN A 107 -3.67 -18.32 -3.97
CA ASN A 107 -2.73 -17.38 -4.57
C ASN A 107 -1.97 -16.62 -3.48
N PRO A 108 -0.63 -16.72 -3.38
CA PRO A 108 0.13 -15.96 -2.41
C PRO A 108 0.06 -14.46 -2.71
N ILE A 109 -0.01 -13.67 -1.65
CA ILE A 109 0.20 -12.22 -1.69
C ILE A 109 1.64 -11.98 -1.32
N GLU A 110 2.41 -11.39 -2.23
CA GLU A 110 3.82 -11.07 -2.02
C GLU A 110 3.99 -9.58 -1.74
N ALA A 111 4.93 -9.23 -0.88
CA ALA A 111 5.27 -7.83 -0.60
C ALA A 111 5.85 -7.16 -1.85
N THR A 112 5.26 -6.05 -2.28
CA THR A 112 5.79 -5.27 -3.41
C THR A 112 7.04 -4.45 -3.05
N GLN A 113 7.32 -4.33 -1.75
CA GLN A 113 8.46 -3.58 -1.23
C GLN A 113 8.93 -4.17 0.11
N SER A 114 10.16 -3.84 0.49
CA SER A 114 10.67 -4.13 1.83
C SER A 114 10.19 -3.07 2.83
N GLY A 115 9.92 -3.47 4.07
CA GLY A 115 9.48 -2.55 5.11
C GLY A 115 9.10 -3.26 6.40
N VAL A 116 8.54 -2.51 7.36
CA VAL A 116 8.01 -3.08 8.61
C VAL A 116 6.49 -3.04 8.57
N ILE A 117 5.81 -4.16 8.85
CA ILE A 117 4.35 -4.20 8.92
C ILE A 117 3.87 -3.33 10.09
N GLU A 118 3.27 -2.18 9.79
CA GLU A 118 2.67 -1.29 10.80
C GLU A 118 1.30 -1.80 11.23
N GLU A 119 0.49 -2.25 10.26
CA GLU A 119 -0.91 -2.60 10.47
C GLU A 119 -1.35 -3.66 9.46
N ILE A 120 -2.13 -4.64 9.93
CA ILE A 120 -2.83 -5.62 9.08
C ILE A 120 -4.30 -5.17 9.05
N LEU A 121 -4.77 -4.78 7.87
CA LEU A 121 -6.05 -4.11 7.64
C LEU A 121 -7.19 -5.07 7.26
N VAL A 122 -6.89 -6.36 7.22
CA VAL A 122 -7.81 -7.44 6.81
C VAL A 122 -7.82 -8.54 7.88
N LYS A 123 -8.98 -9.18 8.10
CA LYS A 123 -9.09 -10.31 9.02
C LYS A 123 -8.94 -11.65 8.29
N ASN A 124 -8.43 -12.64 9.00
CA ASN A 124 -8.40 -14.01 8.49
C ASN A 124 -9.81 -14.54 8.19
N GLY A 125 -10.02 -15.09 7.01
CA GLY A 125 -11.31 -15.57 6.50
C GLY A 125 -12.22 -14.47 5.95
N GLU A 126 -11.74 -13.23 5.82
CA GLU A 126 -12.53 -12.12 5.29
C GLU A 126 -12.58 -12.16 3.75
N VAL A 127 -13.75 -11.83 3.18
CA VAL A 127 -13.91 -11.65 1.73
C VAL A 127 -13.33 -10.30 1.34
N ILE A 128 -12.41 -10.28 0.39
CA ILE A 128 -11.71 -9.09 -0.08
C ILE A 128 -12.00 -8.78 -1.54
N GLN A 129 -11.90 -7.51 -1.92
CA GLN A 129 -12.10 -7.02 -3.29
C GLN A 129 -10.80 -6.52 -3.92
N PHE A 130 -10.78 -6.40 -5.25
CA PHE A 130 -9.65 -5.79 -5.96
C PHE A 130 -9.37 -4.37 -5.43
N GLY A 131 -8.10 -4.07 -5.16
CA GLY A 131 -7.65 -2.79 -4.64
C GLY A 131 -7.93 -2.57 -3.14
N GLN A 132 -8.55 -3.54 -2.45
CA GLN A 132 -8.80 -3.42 -1.01
C GLN A 132 -7.46 -3.38 -0.24
N PRO A 133 -7.24 -2.39 0.64
CA PRO A 133 -6.07 -2.35 1.52
C PRO A 133 -5.96 -3.59 2.42
N LEU A 134 -4.78 -4.22 2.44
CA LEU A 134 -4.51 -5.43 3.23
C LEU A 134 -3.44 -5.19 4.29
N PHE A 135 -2.34 -4.55 3.92
CA PHE A 135 -1.21 -4.30 4.82
C PHE A 135 -0.74 -2.86 4.69
N ARG A 136 -0.28 -2.28 5.79
CA ARG A 136 0.35 -0.97 5.80
C ARG A 136 1.76 -1.09 6.34
N TYR A 137 2.73 -0.54 5.62
CA TYR A 137 4.11 -0.47 6.07
C TYR A 137 4.31 0.76 6.95
N ARG A 138 5.30 0.69 7.85
CA ARG A 138 5.84 1.85 8.54
C ARG A 138 6.86 2.53 7.61
N ALA A 139 6.75 3.85 7.41
CA ALA A 139 7.74 4.61 6.64
C ALA A 139 9.07 4.76 7.39
#